data_AF-A0A3M1SHT5-F1
#
_entry.id   AF-A0A3M1SHT5-F1
#
_cell.length_a   1.000
_cell.length_b   1.000
_cell.length_c   1.000
_cell.angle_alpha   90.00
_cell.angle_beta   90.00
_cell.angle_gamma   90.00
#
_symmetry.space_group_name_H-M   'P 1'
#
loop_
_entity.id
_entity.type
_entity.pdbx_description
1 polymer ?
#
loop_
_entity_poly.entity_id
_entity_poly.type
_entity_poly.pdbx_seq_one_letter_code
_entity_poly.pdbx_strand_id
1 'polypeptide(L)'
;MGGIWRIGHTLGGRIVIVSLISLLLTFSITFYLLEKGHEKLILEQVESQARVLFKQIVLTRRWIADHGGIFVEKLPWVKKNPYLKDPEVVDIEGKRYVKENPAYVTRQLSEYSKKEGLFWFHITSLKLVNPSNAPDLTEKRALIEFERKGADEFQSIETRGGTRIYRYIA
;
A
#
# COMPACT_ATOMS: atom_id res chain seq x y z
N MET A 1 -14.16 2.70 -76.17
CA MET A 1 -14.42 3.47 -74.93
C MET A 1 -14.57 2.47 -73.77
N GLY A 2 -13.59 2.31 -72.89
CA GLY A 2 -13.64 1.30 -71.81
C GLY A 2 -12.51 1.32 -70.77
N GLY A 3 -11.60 2.31 -70.82
CA GLY A 3 -10.42 2.34 -69.93
C GLY A 3 -10.61 3.08 -68.60
N ILE A 4 -11.57 4.01 -68.52
CA ILE A 4 -11.65 4.96 -67.39
C ILE A 4 -12.35 4.34 -66.15
N TRP A 5 -13.33 3.45 -66.37
CA TRP A 5 -14.11 2.83 -65.29
C TRP A 5 -13.31 1.78 -64.48
N ARG A 6 -12.25 1.21 -65.07
CA ARG A 6 -11.42 0.19 -64.44
C ARG A 6 -10.37 0.78 -63.48
N ILE A 7 -9.96 2.03 -63.71
CA ILE A 7 -8.93 2.74 -62.93
C ILE A 7 -9.52 3.24 -61.59
N GLY A 8 -10.76 3.73 -61.58
CA GLY A 8 -11.45 4.21 -60.37
C GLY A 8 -11.60 3.16 -59.27
N HIS A 9 -11.92 1.91 -59.63
CA HIS A 9 -12.01 0.79 -58.67
C HIS A 9 -10.65 0.42 -58.04
N THR A 10 -9.56 0.52 -58.80
CA THR A 10 -8.20 0.20 -58.29
C THR A 10 -7.62 1.31 -57.42
N LEU A 11 -7.94 2.57 -57.70
CA LEU A 11 -7.47 3.71 -56.93
C LEU A 11 -8.18 3.80 -55.56
N GLY A 12 -9.49 3.59 -55.53
CA GLY A 12 -10.27 3.54 -54.29
C GLY A 12 -9.80 2.42 -53.37
N GLY A 13 -9.53 1.23 -53.90
CA GLY A 13 -8.99 0.11 -53.12
C GLY A 13 -7.61 0.42 -52.50
N ARG A 14 -6.72 1.09 -53.26
CA ARG A 14 -5.40 1.50 -52.76
C ARG A 14 -5.50 2.53 -51.64
N ILE A 15 -6.42 3.49 -51.74
CA ILE A 15 -6.65 4.50 -50.68
C ILE A 15 -7.16 3.85 -49.40
N VAL A 16 -8.09 2.89 -49.51
CA VAL A 16 -8.61 2.13 -48.36
C VAL A 16 -7.48 1.34 -47.69
N ILE A 17 -6.64 0.66 -48.47
CA ILE A 17 -5.50 -0.12 -47.95
C ILE A 17 -4.50 0.77 -47.22
N VAL A 18 -4.11 1.90 -47.81
CA VAL A 18 -3.15 2.83 -47.18
C VAL A 18 -3.73 3.41 -45.89
N SER A 19 -5.01 3.77 -45.89
CA SER A 19 -5.69 4.27 -44.68
C SER A 19 -5.72 3.21 -43.58
N LEU A 20 -5.99 1.94 -43.93
CA LEU A 20 -6.01 0.83 -42.98
C LEU A 20 -4.61 0.57 -42.40
N ILE A 21 -3.57 0.58 -43.23
CA ILE A 21 -2.17 0.40 -42.79
C ILE A 21 -1.76 1.54 -41.87
N SER A 22 -2.07 2.79 -42.22
CA SER A 22 -1.78 3.95 -41.37
C SER A 22 -2.46 3.82 -40.01
N LEU A 23 -3.73 3.39 -39.99
CA LEU A 23 -4.50 3.24 -38.75
C LEU A 23 -3.91 2.13 -37.88
N LEU A 24 -3.57 0.98 -38.48
CA LEU A 24 -2.90 -0.12 -37.79
C LEU A 24 -1.53 0.30 -37.23
N LEU A 25 -0.71 1.03 -38.00
CA LEU A 25 0.58 1.52 -37.54
C LEU A 25 0.43 2.48 -36.36
N THR A 26 -0.51 3.44 -36.45
CA THR A 26 -0.76 4.36 -35.32
C THR A 26 -1.24 3.62 -34.08
N PHE A 27 -2.14 2.64 -34.23
CA PHE A 27 -2.62 1.82 -33.12
C PHE A 27 -1.51 0.95 -32.50
N SER A 28 -0.64 0.34 -33.31
CA SER A 28 0.49 -0.44 -32.82
C SER A 28 1.50 0.42 -32.07
N ILE A 29 1.79 1.63 -32.57
CA ILE A 29 2.71 2.56 -31.92
C ILE A 29 2.13 3.04 -30.59
N THR A 30 0.85 3.45 -30.55
CA THR A 30 0.23 3.88 -29.30
C THR A 30 0.17 2.76 -28.27
N PHE A 31 -0.18 1.53 -28.67
CA PHE A 31 -0.17 0.37 -27.78
C PHE A 31 1.22 0.09 -27.21
N TYR A 32 2.26 0.11 -28.04
CA TYR A 32 3.65 -0.09 -27.60
C TYR A 32 4.13 0.97 -26.61
N LEU A 33 3.77 2.24 -26.83
CA LEU A 33 4.12 3.33 -25.93
C LEU A 33 3.38 3.24 -24.60
N LEU A 34 2.11 2.84 -24.62
CA LEU A 34 1.31 2.62 -23.42
C LEU A 34 1.89 1.48 -22.57
N GLU A 35 2.19 0.33 -23.18
CA GLU A 35 2.72 -0.84 -22.47
C GLU A 35 4.03 -0.53 -21.70
N LYS A 36 4.91 0.30 -22.28
CA LYS A 36 6.13 0.75 -21.61
C LYS A 36 5.90 1.79 -20.51
N GLY A 37 4.85 2.62 -20.61
CA GLY A 37 4.56 3.67 -19.63
C GLY A 37 3.81 3.18 -18.39
N HIS A 38 3.07 2.08 -18.49
CA HIS A 38 2.14 1.64 -17.45
C HIS A 38 2.83 1.20 -16.16
N GLU A 39 3.96 0.48 -16.24
CA GLU A 39 4.62 -0.04 -15.03
C GLU A 39 5.11 1.09 -14.11
N LYS A 40 5.71 2.13 -14.68
CA LYS A 40 6.23 3.27 -13.91
C LYS A 40 5.11 4.02 -13.21
N LEU A 41 4.02 4.31 -13.94
CA LEU A 41 2.86 5.01 -13.41
C LEU A 41 2.18 4.22 -12.28
N ILE A 42 2.05 2.90 -12.45
CA ILE A 42 1.49 2.02 -11.41
C ILE A 42 2.38 2.04 -10.16
N LEU A 43 3.70 1.97 -10.31
CA LEU A 43 4.62 2.01 -9.17
C LEU A 43 4.59 3.35 -8.44
N GLU A 44 4.61 4.47 -9.17
CA GLU A 44 4.47 5.82 -8.58
C GLU A 44 3.15 5.98 -7.82
N GLN A 45 2.06 5.43 -8.37
CA GLN A 45 0.76 5.43 -7.70
C GLN A 45 0.77 4.60 -6.43
N VAL A 46 1.33 3.38 -6.47
CA VAL A 46 1.44 2.50 -5.29
C VAL A 46 2.32 3.12 -4.20
N GLU A 47 3.43 3.75 -4.58
CA GLU A 47 4.29 4.49 -3.66
C GLU A 47 3.52 5.63 -2.98
N SER A 48 2.82 6.45 -3.76
CA SER A 48 2.02 7.57 -3.24
C SER A 48 0.95 7.08 -2.26
N GLN A 49 0.25 6.00 -2.60
CA GLN A 49 -0.74 5.37 -1.72
C GLN A 49 -0.11 4.84 -0.43
N ALA A 50 1.03 4.14 -0.52
CA ALA A 50 1.73 3.61 0.64
C ALA A 50 2.18 4.74 1.60
N ARG A 51 2.70 5.84 1.05
CA ARG A 51 3.09 7.03 1.80
C ARG A 51 1.90 7.70 2.50
N VAL A 52 0.75 7.81 1.83
CA VAL A 52 -0.49 8.34 2.43
C VAL A 52 -0.99 7.44 3.56
N LEU A 53 -1.04 6.12 3.33
CA LEU A 53 -1.45 5.15 4.35
C LEU A 53 -0.53 5.16 5.57
N PHE A 54 0.79 5.29 5.34
CA PHE A 54 1.76 5.46 6.42
C PHE A 54 1.48 6.73 7.24
N LYS A 55 1.32 7.89 6.57
CA LYS A 55 1.00 9.15 7.25
C LYS A 55 -0.30 9.05 8.03
N GLN A 56 -1.32 8.40 7.47
CA GLN A 56 -2.60 8.17 8.13
C GLN A 56 -2.42 7.36 9.42
N ILE A 57 -1.70 6.23 9.39
CA ILE A 57 -1.52 5.41 10.59
C ILE A 57 -0.66 6.11 11.65
N VAL A 58 0.33 6.90 11.24
CA VAL A 58 1.15 7.73 12.15
C VAL A 58 0.28 8.80 12.82
N LEU A 59 -0.56 9.50 12.06
CA LEU A 59 -1.47 10.52 12.61
C LEU A 59 -2.48 9.90 13.59
N THR A 60 -3.11 8.78 13.22
CA THR A 60 -4.03 8.05 14.10
C THR A 60 -3.34 7.62 15.40
N ARG A 61 -2.13 7.04 15.29
CA ARG A 61 -1.35 6.62 16.46
C ARG A 61 -1.01 7.81 17.36
N ARG A 62 -0.60 8.93 16.77
CA ARG A 62 -0.29 10.16 17.50
C ARG A 62 -1.51 10.69 18.22
N TRP A 63 -2.65 10.79 17.54
CA TRP A 63 -3.90 11.23 18.16
C TRP A 63 -4.26 10.38 19.38
N ILE A 64 -4.14 9.05 19.30
CA ILE A 64 -4.37 8.15 20.44
C ILE A 64 -3.37 8.43 21.57
N ALA A 65 -2.10 8.67 21.23
CA ALA A 65 -1.05 8.95 22.21
C ALA A 65 -1.28 10.28 22.93
N ASP A 66 -1.70 11.32 22.21
CA ASP A 66 -1.99 12.66 22.72
C ASP A 66 -3.17 12.63 23.72
N HIS A 67 -4.09 11.67 23.56
CA HIS A 67 -5.20 11.41 24.51
C HIS A 67 -4.84 10.41 25.61
N GLY A 68 -3.58 9.94 25.64
CA GLY A 68 -3.10 8.97 26.63
C GLY A 68 -3.60 7.54 26.42
N GLY A 69 -4.25 7.23 25.30
CA GLY A 69 -4.91 5.96 24.99
C GLY A 69 -6.42 6.11 24.75
N ILE A 70 -7.07 5.04 24.34
CA ILE A 70 -8.54 4.99 24.19
C ILE A 70 -9.12 3.89 25.08
N PHE A 71 -10.37 4.07 25.51
CA PHE A 71 -11.10 3.05 26.25
C PHE A 71 -12.09 2.37 25.33
N VAL A 72 -12.00 1.05 25.24
CA VAL A 72 -12.93 0.20 24.49
C VAL A 72 -13.67 -0.70 25.44
N GLU A 73 -14.91 -1.04 25.11
CA GLU A 73 -15.70 -1.97 25.93
C GLU A 73 -14.99 -3.31 26.10
N LYS A 74 -14.97 -3.83 27.33
CA LYS A 74 -14.35 -5.12 27.65
C LYS A 74 -15.21 -6.26 27.15
N LEU A 75 -14.88 -6.80 25.98
CA LEU A 75 -15.49 -8.02 25.46
C LEU A 75 -14.93 -9.26 26.19
N PRO A 76 -15.72 -10.35 26.35
CA PRO A 76 -15.31 -11.53 27.13
C PRO A 76 -14.00 -12.19 26.68
N TRP A 77 -13.64 -12.07 25.41
CA TRP A 77 -12.45 -12.67 24.81
C TRP A 77 -11.22 -11.75 24.78
N VAL A 78 -11.33 -10.49 25.23
CA VAL A 78 -10.22 -9.52 25.22
C VAL A 78 -9.28 -9.83 26.38
N LYS A 79 -8.07 -10.29 26.06
CA LYS A 79 -7.02 -10.54 27.05
C LYS A 79 -6.39 -9.22 27.51
N LYS A 80 -6.01 -9.16 28.79
CA LYS A 80 -5.28 -8.02 29.36
C LYS A 80 -3.96 -7.83 28.61
N ASN A 81 -3.68 -6.59 28.17
CA ASN A 81 -2.37 -6.26 27.60
C ASN A 81 -1.31 -6.29 28.71
N PRO A 82 -0.32 -7.21 28.66
CA PRO A 82 0.66 -7.38 29.74
C PRO A 82 1.59 -6.16 29.89
N TYR A 83 1.65 -5.28 28.89
CA TYR A 83 2.48 -4.08 28.90
C TYR A 83 1.78 -2.82 29.45
N LEU A 84 0.54 -2.93 29.94
CA LEU A 84 -0.21 -1.82 30.54
C LEU A 84 -0.47 -2.07 32.04
N LYS A 85 -0.08 -1.10 32.88
CA LYS A 85 -0.50 -1.03 34.29
C LYS A 85 -1.93 -0.48 34.36
N ASP A 86 -2.77 -1.13 35.17
CA ASP A 86 -4.17 -0.73 35.48
C ASP A 86 -5.04 -0.36 34.26
N PRO A 87 -5.31 -1.30 33.33
CA PRO A 87 -5.96 -0.99 32.07
C PRO A 87 -7.49 -0.95 32.16
N GLU A 88 -8.13 -1.10 33.32
CA GLU A 88 -9.58 -1.26 33.39
C GLU A 88 -10.27 -0.15 34.17
N VAL A 89 -11.36 0.37 33.61
CA VAL A 89 -12.26 1.33 34.26
C VAL A 89 -13.69 0.82 34.18
N VAL A 90 -14.54 1.26 35.12
CA VAL A 90 -15.96 0.93 35.17
C VAL A 90 -16.75 2.23 35.16
N ASP A 91 -17.78 2.33 34.33
CA ASP A 91 -18.67 3.49 34.35
C ASP A 91 -19.75 3.38 35.45
N ILE A 92 -20.60 4.40 35.55
CA ILE A 92 -21.66 4.49 36.55
C ILE A 92 -22.76 3.43 36.38
N GLU A 93 -22.85 2.82 35.19
CA GLU A 93 -23.82 1.76 34.87
C GLU A 93 -23.22 0.36 35.10
N GLY A 94 -21.97 0.27 35.55
CA GLY A 94 -21.27 -0.99 35.81
C GLY A 94 -20.60 -1.60 34.57
N LYS A 95 -20.58 -0.89 33.45
CA LYS A 95 -19.95 -1.36 32.21
C LYS A 95 -18.44 -1.19 32.29
N ARG A 96 -17.71 -2.24 31.88
CA ARG A 96 -16.25 -2.30 31.98
C ARG A 96 -15.60 -1.91 30.65
N TYR A 97 -14.55 -1.11 30.73
CA TYR A 97 -13.74 -0.71 29.59
C TYR A 97 -12.28 -1.08 29.83
N VAL A 98 -11.58 -1.42 28.75
CA VAL A 98 -10.14 -1.67 28.72
C VAL A 98 -9.46 -0.53 27.96
N LYS A 99 -8.37 -0.04 28.52
CA LYS A 99 -7.50 0.94 27.90
C LYS A 99 -6.62 0.27 26.84
N GLU A 100 -6.68 0.77 25.62
CA GLU A 100 -5.79 0.38 24.52
C GLU A 100 -4.77 1.49 24.27
N ASN A 101 -3.50 1.09 24.19
CA ASN A 101 -2.41 2.02 23.88
C ASN A 101 -2.24 2.18 22.36
N PRO A 102 -1.52 3.23 21.90
CA PRO A 102 -1.36 3.49 20.47
C PRO A 102 -0.79 2.30 19.68
N ALA A 103 0.15 1.56 20.27
CA ALA A 103 0.76 0.40 19.61
C ALA A 103 -0.22 -0.76 19.40
N TYR A 104 -1.10 -0.99 20.37
CA TYR A 104 -2.10 -2.03 20.30
C TYR A 104 -3.15 -1.73 19.22
N VAL A 105 -3.66 -0.50 19.19
CA VAL A 105 -4.64 -0.05 18.18
C VAL A 105 -4.04 -0.11 16.78
N THR A 106 -2.79 0.35 16.58
CA THR A 106 -2.13 0.21 15.27
C THR A 106 -2.04 -1.24 14.82
N ARG A 107 -1.74 -2.18 15.74
CA ARG A 107 -1.69 -3.61 15.43
C ARG A 107 -3.06 -4.16 15.04
N GLN A 108 -4.13 -3.81 15.76
CA GLN A 108 -5.48 -4.23 15.41
C GLN A 108 -5.93 -3.70 14.04
N LEU A 109 -5.69 -2.42 13.75
CA LEU A 109 -6.00 -1.84 12.43
C LEU A 109 -5.25 -2.56 11.31
N SER A 110 -3.97 -2.87 11.53
CA SER A 110 -3.17 -3.68 10.61
C SER A 110 -3.76 -5.09 10.41
N GLU A 111 -4.21 -5.74 11.47
CA GLU A 111 -4.84 -7.07 11.41
C GLU A 111 -6.18 -7.04 10.65
N TYR A 112 -7.00 -6.00 10.83
CA TYR A 112 -8.22 -5.79 10.06
C TYR A 112 -7.91 -5.62 8.57
N SER A 113 -7.02 -4.69 8.21
CA SER A 113 -6.64 -4.44 6.82
C SER A 113 -6.02 -5.68 6.16
N LYS A 114 -5.26 -6.48 6.91
CA LYS A 114 -4.70 -7.75 6.43
C LYS A 114 -5.76 -8.80 6.16
N LYS A 115 -6.77 -8.93 7.03
CA LYS A 115 -7.89 -9.86 6.85
C LYS A 115 -8.72 -9.54 5.60
N GLU A 116 -8.90 -8.26 5.32
CA GLU A 116 -9.60 -7.77 4.11
C GLU A 116 -8.73 -7.87 2.84
N GLY A 117 -7.48 -8.34 2.94
CA GLY A 117 -6.59 -8.47 1.79
C GLY A 117 -6.10 -7.15 1.19
N LEU A 118 -6.13 -6.05 1.96
CA LEU A 118 -5.82 -4.71 1.48
C LEU A 118 -4.33 -4.38 1.64
N PHE A 119 -3.89 -4.18 2.88
CA PHE A 119 -2.52 -3.83 3.26
C PHE A 119 -2.30 -4.21 4.73
N TRP A 120 -1.06 -4.13 5.21
CA TRP A 120 -0.77 -4.29 6.64
C TRP A 120 0.42 -3.42 7.05
N PHE A 121 0.41 -3.02 8.31
CA PHE A 121 1.51 -2.31 8.95
C PHE A 121 2.27 -3.23 9.90
N HIS A 122 3.57 -3.01 10.03
CA HIS A 122 4.41 -3.67 11.02
C HIS A 122 5.22 -2.60 11.76
N ILE A 123 5.07 -2.56 13.08
CA ILE A 123 5.87 -1.68 13.94
C ILE A 123 7.12 -2.47 14.33
N THR A 124 8.29 -1.91 14.04
CA THR A 124 9.56 -2.55 14.35
C THR A 124 10.61 -1.52 14.78
N SER A 125 11.72 -2.00 15.36
CA SER A 125 12.86 -1.18 15.78
C SER A 125 14.10 -2.06 15.93
N LEU A 126 15.29 -1.44 15.90
CA LEU A 126 16.54 -2.15 16.24
C LEU A 126 16.65 -2.43 17.76
N LYS A 127 15.98 -1.61 18.58
CA LYS A 127 15.89 -1.76 20.05
C LYS A 127 14.47 -2.16 20.43
N LEU A 128 14.25 -3.46 20.63
CA LEU A 128 12.92 -4.04 20.83
C LEU A 128 12.43 -3.88 22.27
N VAL A 129 11.24 -3.32 22.43
CA VAL A 129 10.47 -3.39 23.70
C VAL A 129 9.60 -4.64 23.74
N ASN A 130 8.98 -4.98 22.60
CA ASN A 130 8.22 -6.20 22.41
C ASN A 130 8.98 -7.11 21.41
N PRO A 131 9.39 -8.33 21.80
CA PRO A 131 10.10 -9.25 20.91
C PRO A 131 9.35 -9.60 19.63
N SER A 132 8.01 -9.54 19.63
CA SER A 132 7.22 -9.82 18.41
C SER A 132 7.40 -8.77 17.31
N ASN A 133 8.01 -7.62 17.63
CA ASN A 133 8.27 -6.53 16.70
C ASN A 133 9.65 -6.65 16.04
N ALA A 134 10.32 -7.79 16.16
CA ALA A 134 11.63 -8.00 15.56
C ALA A 134 11.60 -7.75 14.04
N PRO A 135 12.52 -6.93 13.49
CA PRO A 135 12.52 -6.62 12.07
C PRO A 135 12.89 -7.85 11.25
N ASP A 136 12.29 -7.98 10.07
CA ASP A 136 12.79 -8.90 9.05
C ASP A 136 14.06 -8.36 8.36
N LEU A 137 14.60 -9.12 7.39
CA LEU A 137 15.83 -8.75 6.69
C LEU A 137 15.71 -7.42 5.92
N THR A 138 14.53 -7.11 5.39
CA THR A 138 14.31 -5.87 4.63
C THR A 138 14.13 -4.69 5.58
N GLU A 139 13.34 -4.87 6.63
CA GLU A 139 13.16 -3.87 7.69
C GLU A 139 14.47 -3.54 8.39
N LYS A 140 15.29 -4.54 8.71
CA LYS A 140 16.59 -4.35 9.35
C LYS A 140 17.53 -3.54 8.47
N ARG A 141 17.54 -3.78 7.15
CA ARG A 141 18.33 -2.98 6.20
C ARG A 141 17.88 -1.53 6.21
N ALA A 142 16.57 -1.27 6.09
CA ALA A 142 16.01 0.08 6.14
C ALA A 142 16.39 0.81 7.44
N LEU A 143 16.20 0.17 8.60
CA LEU A 143 16.53 0.75 9.90
C LEU A 143 18.03 1.10 10.04
N ILE A 144 18.92 0.26 9.49
CA ILE A 144 20.37 0.55 9.49
C ILE A 144 20.70 1.73 8.57
N GLU A 145 20.01 1.87 7.43
CA GLU A 145 20.19 3.03 6.55
C GLU A 145 19.70 4.32 7.20
N PHE A 146 18.60 4.27 7.95
CA PHE A 146 18.11 5.43 8.71
C PHE A 146 19.13 5.87 9.77
N GLU A 147 19.65 4.93 10.57
CA GLU A 147 20.63 5.27 11.62
C GLU A 147 21.99 5.76 11.07
N ARG A 148 22.47 5.17 9.96
CA ARG A 148 23.84 5.43 9.48
C ARG A 148 23.94 6.48 8.38
N LYS A 149 22.95 6.54 7.50
CA LYS A 149 22.97 7.38 6.29
C LYS A 149 22.02 8.58 6.42
N GLY A 150 21.19 8.63 7.46
CA GLY A 150 20.19 9.68 7.64
C GLY A 150 19.11 9.66 6.56
N ALA A 151 18.81 8.48 6.00
CA ALA A 151 17.70 8.34 5.07
C ALA A 151 16.36 8.45 5.82
N ASP A 152 15.36 9.06 5.19
CA ASP A 152 14.02 9.23 5.78
C ASP A 152 13.04 8.15 5.32
N GLU A 153 13.33 7.49 4.19
CA GLU A 153 12.41 6.53 3.56
C GLU A 153 13.20 5.40 2.88
N PHE A 154 12.62 4.21 2.89
CA PHE A 154 13.12 3.03 2.22
C PHE A 154 11.99 2.28 1.53
N GLN A 155 12.24 1.82 0.32
CA GLN A 155 11.23 1.17 -0.52
C GLN A 155 11.79 -0.13 -1.10
N SER A 156 10.95 -1.14 -1.18
CA SER A 156 11.32 -2.41 -1.83
C SER A 156 10.11 -3.10 -2.43
N ILE A 157 10.36 -3.87 -3.47
CA ILE A 157 9.38 -4.77 -4.07
C ILE A 157 9.88 -6.19 -3.82
N GLU A 158 9.05 -7.00 -3.16
CA GLU A 158 9.34 -8.40 -2.88
C GLU A 158 8.28 -9.30 -3.51
N THR A 159 8.67 -10.49 -3.94
CA THR A 159 7.70 -11.52 -4.35
C THR A 159 7.56 -12.53 -3.22
N ARG A 160 6.35 -12.67 -2.66
CA ARG A 160 6.03 -13.70 -1.66
C ARG A 160 4.85 -14.52 -2.14
N GLY A 161 5.04 -15.84 -2.25
CA GLY A 161 3.98 -16.77 -2.67
C GLY A 161 3.41 -16.47 -4.06
N GLY A 162 4.21 -15.93 -4.98
CA GLY A 162 3.78 -15.52 -6.32
C GLY A 162 3.19 -14.11 -6.42
N THR A 163 2.98 -13.43 -5.28
CA THR A 163 2.43 -12.07 -5.24
C THR A 163 3.55 -11.04 -5.07
N ARG A 164 3.55 -10.00 -5.91
CA ARG A 164 4.42 -8.82 -5.74
C ARG A 164 3.85 -7.93 -4.62
N ILE A 165 4.69 -7.62 -3.65
CA ILE A 165 4.37 -6.77 -2.49
C ILE A 165 5.28 -5.56 -2.56
N TYR A 166 4.67 -4.37 -2.56
CA TYR A 166 5.38 -3.12 -2.36
C TYR A 166 5.48 -2.83 -0.86
N ARG A 167 6.69 -2.51 -0.39
CA ARG A 167 6.97 -2.17 1.01
C ARG A 167 7.51 -0.77 1.09
N TYR A 168 6.85 0.05 1.89
CA TYR A 168 7.29 1.39 2.27
C TYR A 168 7.66 1.38 3.75
N ILE A 169 8.85 1.89 4.07
CA ILE A 169 9.39 1.94 5.42
C ILE A 169 9.90 3.36 5.66
N ALA A 170 9.52 3.96 6.78
CA ALA A 170 9.89 5.29 7.24
C ALA A 170 9.74 5.38 8.76
#